data_AF-A0A8J5JUK3-F1
#
_entry.id   AF-A0A8J5JUK3-F1
#
_cell.length_a   1.000
_cell.length_b   1.000
_cell.length_c   1.000
_cell.angle_alpha   90.00
_cell.angle_beta   90.00
_cell.angle_gamma   90.00
#
_symmetry.space_group_name_H-M   'P 1'
#
loop_
_entity.id
_entity.type
_entity.pdbx_description
1 polymer ?
#
loop_
_entity_poly.entity_id
_entity_poly.type
_entity_poly.pdbx_seq_one_letter_code
_entity_poly.pdbx_strand_id
1 'polypeptide(L)'
;DRWFVSCLGCLHLTKGLFYRVVPADQDFDTESGYCGVFRFRVWWCGEWKEVLVDDRLPTVNGKLVFIHSQSTSQFWPALLEKAYAKIHGSYEALKYGTSLDGLSDFTGGIAESVERYSGEQVTLVRLRTPLGTNVEYLGAWGRTAPEWDEVPPHEKERLNLKYMPDGEFWMAYSDFVRTFSQLEVIHLDGETSRDEPSLRHKTPWTSRVYQGAWQRGVTAGGCRNNPDTFHINPQLHLILSDMEEVVISLNQHSVMEPKVIGFTAYPLSKNGLDSISKAFFKKNKSLVNSQYTNSRQVSERIQLEQGGYIMLPTTFEPGQESSFTLRVFSSKPLKLKLVDTSPSLVKPALLKARGSVDGKSLQQYEAVFLQVADEHRTVNAFELHELLEACLPNDYIKSCASLDICRQVILALDDLMVSLKFWQNSFKTHTKERTGILKAERLRDALEDVGFQLSTEVVSILVLRYMRKDGTLRFGDFVSAILHLSVAFNIFEKRDPLQNGAVKFSMGEWLKSALMC
;
A
#
# COMPACT_ATOMS: atom_id res chain seq x y z
N ASP A 1 -25.50 7.26 8.53
CA ASP A 1 -25.20 8.71 8.28
C ASP A 1 -25.83 9.25 6.98
N ARG A 2 -25.90 10.58 6.78
CA ARG A 2 -26.53 11.18 5.55
C ARG A 2 -25.85 10.74 4.25
N TRP A 3 -24.52 10.71 4.22
CA TRP A 3 -23.75 10.29 3.05
C TRP A 3 -24.05 8.83 2.68
N PHE A 4 -24.17 7.96 3.68
CA PHE A 4 -24.45 6.53 3.51
C PHE A 4 -25.81 6.28 2.87
N VAL A 5 -26.84 7.07 3.24
CA VAL A 5 -28.18 6.99 2.61
C VAL A 5 -28.11 7.27 1.10
N SER A 6 -27.29 8.24 0.67
CA SER A 6 -27.06 8.49 -0.76
C SER A 6 -26.40 7.29 -1.45
N CYS A 7 -25.39 6.67 -0.82
CA CYS A 7 -24.76 5.46 -1.34
C CYS A 7 -25.75 4.30 -1.50
N LEU A 8 -26.64 4.08 -0.51
CA LEU A 8 -27.69 3.06 -0.59
C LEU A 8 -28.70 3.33 -1.70
N GLY A 9 -29.06 4.60 -1.94
CA GLY A 9 -29.91 5.01 -3.05
C GLY A 9 -29.29 4.67 -4.41
N CYS A 10 -28.02 5.03 -4.61
CA CYS A 10 -27.26 4.66 -5.81
C CYS A 10 -27.20 3.14 -5.98
N LEU A 11 -26.84 2.39 -4.94
CA LEU A 11 -26.76 0.94 -4.97
C LEU A 11 -28.11 0.29 -5.36
N HIS A 12 -29.22 0.74 -4.78
CA HIS A 12 -30.55 0.21 -5.07
C HIS A 12 -30.98 0.41 -6.53
N LEU A 13 -30.60 1.55 -7.14
CA LEU A 13 -30.86 1.81 -8.56
C LEU A 13 -30.06 0.86 -9.48
N THR A 14 -28.86 0.44 -9.04
CA THR A 14 -27.92 -0.42 -9.79
C THR A 14 -28.18 -1.90 -9.51
N LYS A 15 -29.35 -2.41 -9.92
CA LYS A 15 -29.90 -3.72 -9.47
C LYS A 15 -28.96 -4.93 -9.50
N GLY A 16 -28.01 -5.03 -10.44
CA GLY A 16 -27.05 -6.15 -10.43
C GLY A 16 -25.95 -5.99 -9.38
N LEU A 17 -25.41 -4.78 -9.20
CA LEU A 17 -24.51 -4.48 -8.07
C LEU A 17 -25.24 -4.58 -6.73
N PHE A 18 -26.53 -4.19 -6.67
CA PHE A 18 -27.36 -4.39 -5.48
C PHE A 18 -27.32 -5.84 -5.01
N TYR A 19 -27.58 -6.81 -5.90
CA TYR A 19 -27.54 -8.23 -5.52
C TYR A 19 -26.13 -8.80 -5.33
N ARG A 20 -25.09 -8.13 -5.83
CA ARG A 20 -23.69 -8.43 -5.47
C ARG A 20 -23.42 -8.08 -4.00
N VAL A 21 -23.89 -6.92 -3.53
CA VAL A 21 -23.71 -6.42 -2.15
C VAL A 21 -24.70 -7.05 -1.15
N VAL A 22 -25.95 -7.21 -1.56
CA VAL A 22 -27.10 -7.71 -0.78
C VAL A 22 -27.65 -8.97 -1.45
N PRO A 23 -27.10 -10.16 -1.15
CA PRO A 23 -27.59 -11.41 -1.74
C PRO A 23 -29.08 -11.63 -1.49
N ALA A 24 -29.81 -11.97 -2.56
CA ALA A 24 -31.27 -12.07 -2.58
C ALA A 24 -31.84 -13.31 -1.86
N ASP A 25 -30.99 -14.28 -1.53
CA ASP A 25 -31.33 -15.57 -0.93
C ASP A 25 -31.35 -15.49 0.61
N GLN A 26 -31.94 -14.42 1.15
CA GLN A 26 -31.99 -14.12 2.58
C GLN A 26 -33.36 -13.56 2.96
N ASP A 27 -34.01 -14.19 3.92
CA ASP A 27 -35.31 -13.78 4.45
C ASP A 27 -35.37 -13.98 5.98
N PHE A 28 -36.57 -13.82 6.56
CA PHE A 28 -36.84 -13.99 7.98
C PHE A 28 -37.72 -15.23 8.25
N ASP A 29 -37.86 -16.13 7.29
CA ASP A 29 -38.75 -17.29 7.40
C ASP A 29 -38.07 -18.44 8.17
N THR A 30 -38.67 -18.85 9.27
CA THR A 30 -38.17 -19.98 10.06
C THR A 30 -38.27 -21.31 9.31
N GLU A 31 -39.15 -21.43 8.31
CA GLU A 31 -39.27 -22.64 7.48
C GLU A 31 -38.21 -22.71 6.36
N SER A 32 -37.69 -21.55 5.90
CA SER A 32 -36.59 -21.46 4.93
C SER A 32 -35.20 -21.71 5.55
N GLY A 33 -35.10 -21.66 6.88
CA GLY A 33 -33.87 -21.86 7.63
C GLY A 33 -33.33 -20.62 8.36
N TYR A 34 -34.16 -19.60 8.60
CA TYR A 34 -33.76 -18.41 9.35
C TYR A 34 -33.12 -18.73 10.72
N CYS A 35 -31.91 -18.21 10.92
CA CYS A 35 -31.10 -18.42 12.13
C CYS A 35 -30.59 -17.11 12.77
N GLY A 36 -31.14 -15.95 12.39
CA GLY A 36 -30.74 -14.64 12.92
C GLY A 36 -29.41 -14.10 12.38
N VAL A 37 -28.90 -14.65 11.27
CA VAL A 37 -27.63 -14.24 10.64
C VAL A 37 -27.86 -13.82 9.18
N PHE A 38 -27.28 -12.68 8.80
CA PHE A 38 -27.30 -12.14 7.45
C PHE A 38 -25.87 -11.93 6.93
N ARG A 39 -25.70 -12.02 5.62
CA ARG A 39 -24.45 -11.78 4.88
C ARG A 39 -24.59 -10.61 3.92
N PHE A 40 -23.51 -9.85 3.81
CA PHE A 40 -23.34 -8.77 2.83
C PHE A 40 -21.96 -8.89 2.19
N ARG A 41 -21.79 -8.39 0.98
CA ARG A 41 -20.47 -8.30 0.33
C ARG A 41 -20.09 -6.85 0.14
N VAL A 42 -18.95 -6.47 0.70
CA VAL A 42 -18.43 -5.11 0.63
C VAL A 42 -17.05 -5.18 0.00
N TRP A 43 -16.79 -4.33 -0.97
CA TRP A 43 -15.45 -4.15 -1.51
C TRP A 43 -14.60 -3.44 -0.46
N TRP A 44 -13.54 -4.11 0.00
CA TRP A 44 -12.68 -3.59 1.05
C TRP A 44 -11.22 -3.84 0.71
N CYS A 45 -10.38 -2.79 0.78
CA CYS A 45 -8.94 -2.87 0.49
C CYS A 45 -8.57 -3.42 -0.89
N GLY A 46 -9.49 -3.47 -1.87
CA GLY A 46 -9.20 -3.99 -3.21
C GLY A 46 -9.67 -5.43 -3.49
N GLU A 47 -10.49 -6.00 -2.61
CA GLU A 47 -11.12 -7.32 -2.78
C GLU A 47 -12.56 -7.30 -2.26
N TRP A 48 -13.42 -8.20 -2.76
CA TRP A 48 -14.77 -8.39 -2.22
C TRP A 48 -14.73 -9.22 -0.95
N LYS A 49 -15.14 -8.64 0.19
CA LYS A 49 -15.22 -9.33 1.49
C LYS A 49 -16.67 -9.63 1.84
N GLU A 50 -16.94 -10.89 2.19
CA GLU A 50 -18.24 -11.29 2.76
C GLU A 50 -18.24 -11.04 4.27
N VAL A 51 -19.28 -10.36 4.76
CA VAL A 51 -19.44 -9.94 6.15
C VAL A 51 -20.71 -10.55 6.71
N LEU A 52 -20.57 -11.38 7.74
CA LEU A 52 -21.69 -11.92 8.51
C LEU A 52 -22.03 -10.99 9.68
N VAL A 53 -23.32 -10.68 9.86
CA VAL A 53 -23.86 -9.95 11.01
C VAL A 53 -25.12 -10.63 11.54
N ASP A 54 -25.31 -10.59 12.85
CA ASP A 54 -26.60 -10.97 13.43
C ASP A 54 -27.66 -9.87 13.22
N ASP A 55 -28.93 -10.18 13.49
CA ASP A 55 -30.08 -9.29 13.30
C ASP A 55 -30.26 -8.20 14.37
N ARG A 56 -29.51 -8.24 15.48
CA ARG A 56 -29.70 -7.33 16.62
C ARG A 56 -29.26 -5.90 16.28
N LEU A 57 -30.22 -5.00 16.09
CA LEU A 57 -29.96 -3.61 15.71
C LEU A 57 -30.06 -2.66 16.92
N PRO A 58 -29.26 -1.57 16.98
CA PRO A 58 -29.35 -0.59 18.07
C PRO A 58 -30.70 0.13 18.10
N THR A 59 -31.40 0.04 19.24
CA THR A 59 -32.69 0.71 19.47
C THR A 59 -32.67 1.56 20.73
N VAL A 60 -33.45 2.66 20.72
CA VAL A 60 -33.83 3.43 21.91
C VAL A 60 -35.36 3.49 21.93
N ASN A 61 -35.96 3.12 23.06
CA ASN A 61 -37.42 3.05 23.23
C ASN A 61 -38.12 2.22 22.12
N GLY A 62 -37.52 1.10 21.72
CA GLY A 62 -38.04 0.21 20.67
C GLY A 62 -37.94 0.74 19.23
N LYS A 63 -37.31 1.90 19.01
CA LYS A 63 -37.09 2.48 17.68
C LYS A 63 -35.63 2.39 17.27
N LEU A 64 -35.37 2.08 16.01
CA LEU A 64 -34.01 2.06 15.44
C LEU A 64 -33.39 3.45 15.51
N VAL A 65 -32.15 3.53 16.01
CA VAL A 65 -31.43 4.81 16.18
C VAL A 65 -30.71 5.24 14.90
N PHE A 66 -30.31 4.28 14.07
CA PHE A 66 -29.60 4.49 12.81
C PHE A 66 -30.53 4.27 11.60
N ILE A 67 -30.01 3.91 10.42
CA ILE A 67 -30.79 3.83 9.20
C ILE A 67 -31.92 2.80 9.32
N HIS A 68 -33.11 3.20 8.86
CA HIS A 68 -34.30 2.39 8.80
C HIS A 68 -35.20 2.88 7.66
N SER A 69 -36.03 2.00 7.12
CA SER A 69 -37.10 2.40 6.21
C SER A 69 -38.19 3.17 6.98
N GLN A 70 -38.70 4.26 6.40
CA GLN A 70 -39.79 5.04 7.00
C GLN A 70 -41.18 4.49 6.70
N SER A 71 -41.33 3.63 5.69
CA SER A 71 -42.62 3.23 5.11
C SER A 71 -42.78 1.73 4.88
N THR A 72 -41.73 0.93 5.09
CA THR A 72 -41.73 -0.52 4.85
C THR A 72 -41.03 -1.29 5.95
N SER A 73 -41.40 -2.55 6.16
CA SER A 73 -40.72 -3.48 7.08
C SER A 73 -39.42 -4.06 6.47
N GLN A 74 -38.67 -3.27 5.71
CA GLN A 74 -37.40 -3.70 5.10
C GLN A 74 -36.21 -3.35 6.00
N PHE A 75 -35.49 -4.39 6.45
CA PHE A 75 -34.36 -4.27 7.37
C PHE A 75 -32.97 -4.32 6.68
N TRP A 76 -32.91 -4.66 5.39
CA TRP A 76 -31.64 -4.71 4.64
C TRP A 76 -30.80 -3.43 4.73
N PRO A 77 -31.35 -2.18 4.78
CA PRO A 77 -30.54 -0.97 4.91
C PRO A 77 -29.82 -0.89 6.27
N ALA A 78 -30.53 -1.28 7.34
CA ALA A 78 -30.04 -1.26 8.71
C ALA A 78 -28.99 -2.35 8.96
N LEU A 79 -29.21 -3.53 8.38
CA LEU A 79 -28.29 -4.67 8.47
C LEU A 79 -27.03 -4.45 7.62
N LEU A 80 -27.14 -3.79 6.45
CA LEU A 80 -25.99 -3.39 5.66
C LEU A 80 -25.18 -2.28 6.36
N GLU A 81 -25.83 -1.29 6.98
CA GLU A 81 -25.13 -0.29 7.81
C GLU A 81 -24.38 -0.97 8.98
N LYS A 82 -24.98 -2.00 9.61
CA LYS A 82 -24.31 -2.82 10.64
C LYS A 82 -23.10 -3.60 10.11
N ALA A 83 -23.22 -4.22 8.94
CA ALA A 83 -22.12 -4.95 8.31
C ALA A 83 -20.96 -4.01 7.92
N TYR A 84 -21.30 -2.82 7.45
CA TYR A 84 -20.34 -1.78 7.12
C TYR A 84 -19.66 -1.22 8.39
N ALA A 85 -20.42 -0.89 9.44
CA ALA A 85 -19.90 -0.52 10.76
C ALA A 85 -18.95 -1.59 11.33
N LYS A 86 -19.23 -2.88 11.10
CA LYS A 86 -18.37 -4.00 11.53
C LYS A 86 -17.03 -4.02 10.79
N ILE A 87 -16.97 -3.76 9.48
CA ILE A 87 -15.71 -3.61 8.74
C ILE A 87 -14.89 -2.43 9.28
N HIS A 88 -15.56 -1.29 9.49
CA HIS A 88 -14.92 -0.07 9.99
C HIS A 88 -14.65 -0.08 11.50
N GLY A 89 -14.92 -1.20 12.19
CA GLY A 89 -14.67 -1.43 13.62
C GLY A 89 -15.76 -0.93 14.57
N SER A 90 -16.53 0.11 14.22
CA SER A 90 -17.70 0.56 14.99
C SER A 90 -18.67 1.42 14.17
N TYR A 91 -19.87 1.64 14.70
CA TYR A 91 -20.80 2.65 14.17
C TYR A 91 -20.23 4.08 14.25
N GLU A 92 -19.39 4.37 15.24
CA GLU A 92 -18.77 5.69 15.38
C GLU A 92 -17.74 5.97 14.28
N ALA A 93 -17.06 4.95 13.77
CA ALA A 93 -16.15 5.08 12.64
C ALA A 93 -16.83 5.64 11.37
N LEU A 94 -18.15 5.43 11.22
CA LEU A 94 -18.90 5.89 10.04
C LEU A 94 -19.11 7.41 10.00
N LYS A 95 -18.93 8.10 11.14
CA LYS A 95 -18.95 9.58 11.19
C LYS A 95 -17.85 10.22 10.34
N TYR A 96 -16.77 9.49 10.09
CA TYR A 96 -15.59 9.96 9.32
C TYR A 96 -15.63 9.55 7.85
N GLY A 97 -16.63 8.76 7.42
CA GLY A 97 -16.78 8.34 6.02
C GLY A 97 -17.44 9.41 5.16
N THR A 98 -17.23 9.30 3.84
CA THR A 98 -17.82 10.15 2.82
C THR A 98 -18.66 9.35 1.81
N SER A 99 -19.48 10.02 0.99
CA SER A 99 -20.23 9.37 -0.10
C SER A 99 -19.31 8.57 -1.03
N LEU A 100 -18.15 9.14 -1.33
CA LEU A 100 -17.07 8.54 -2.10
C LEU A 100 -16.56 7.24 -1.49
N ASP A 101 -16.45 7.16 -0.15
CA ASP A 101 -16.02 5.95 0.54
C ASP A 101 -17.06 4.83 0.40
N GLY A 102 -18.33 5.12 0.70
CA GLY A 102 -19.41 4.14 0.57
C GLY A 102 -19.66 3.70 -0.87
N LEU A 103 -19.57 4.63 -1.83
CA LEU A 103 -19.68 4.29 -3.24
C LEU A 103 -18.52 3.42 -3.71
N SER A 104 -17.26 3.73 -3.33
CA SER A 104 -16.11 2.87 -3.62
C SER A 104 -16.28 1.47 -3.01
N ASP A 105 -16.77 1.38 -1.77
CA ASP A 105 -16.89 0.13 -1.03
C ASP A 105 -18.13 -0.71 -1.42
N PHE A 106 -19.16 -0.11 -2.01
CA PHE A 106 -20.32 -0.84 -2.56
C PHE A 106 -20.22 -1.16 -4.06
N THR A 107 -19.25 -0.59 -4.78
CA THR A 107 -19.13 -0.78 -6.24
C THR A 107 -17.76 -1.26 -6.69
N GLY A 108 -16.75 -1.24 -5.82
CA GLY A 108 -15.37 -1.51 -6.18
C GLY A 108 -14.67 -0.40 -6.97
N GLY A 109 -15.34 0.72 -7.26
CA GLY A 109 -14.77 1.79 -8.08
C GLY A 109 -13.81 2.74 -7.37
N ILE A 110 -13.39 3.75 -8.13
CA ILE A 110 -12.42 4.78 -7.77
C ILE A 110 -12.91 6.10 -8.36
N ALA A 111 -12.85 7.19 -7.58
CA ALA A 111 -13.54 8.45 -7.87
C ALA A 111 -12.61 9.58 -8.33
N GLU A 112 -13.08 10.40 -9.29
CA GLU A 112 -12.43 11.66 -9.70
C GLU A 112 -13.33 12.56 -10.60
N SER A 113 -12.85 13.77 -10.92
CA SER A 113 -13.58 14.90 -11.53
C SER A 113 -12.75 15.67 -12.58
N VAL A 114 -13.31 16.08 -13.73
CA VAL A 114 -12.65 16.94 -14.76
C VAL A 114 -13.67 17.81 -15.54
N GLU A 115 -13.26 18.98 -16.06
CA GLU A 115 -14.09 19.95 -16.80
C GLU A 115 -13.63 20.26 -18.27
N ARG A 116 -14.26 21.23 -18.97
CA ARG A 116 -14.39 21.30 -20.45
C ARG A 116 -13.79 22.53 -21.16
N TYR A 117 -13.81 22.50 -22.49
CA TYR A 117 -13.68 23.66 -23.41
C TYR A 117 -14.91 23.78 -24.35
N SER A 118 -15.19 25.00 -24.85
CA SER A 118 -16.29 25.41 -25.76
C SER A 118 -16.08 24.95 -27.22
N GLY A 119 -17.06 24.89 -28.13
CA GLY A 119 -18.50 25.19 -28.14
C GLY A 119 -19.02 25.06 -29.61
N GLU A 120 -20.32 25.02 -29.94
CA GLU A 120 -21.54 25.10 -29.12
C GLU A 120 -22.63 24.14 -29.64
N GLN A 121 -23.34 23.50 -28.72
CA GLN A 121 -24.59 22.73 -28.84
C GLN A 121 -25.23 22.77 -27.44
N VAL A 122 -26.56 22.78 -27.31
CA VAL A 122 -27.21 22.71 -25.98
C VAL A 122 -27.00 21.33 -25.40
N THR A 123 -25.95 21.17 -24.58
CA THR A 123 -25.66 19.91 -23.90
C THR A 123 -26.57 19.76 -22.71
N LEU A 124 -27.43 18.74 -22.71
CA LEU A 124 -28.27 18.38 -21.57
C LEU A 124 -27.61 17.25 -20.76
N VAL A 125 -27.78 17.30 -19.43
CA VAL A 125 -27.40 16.24 -18.50
C VAL A 125 -28.68 15.60 -17.96
N ARG A 126 -28.79 14.28 -18.08
CA ARG A 126 -29.86 13.50 -17.41
C ARG A 126 -29.39 13.15 -16.00
N LEU A 127 -30.17 13.57 -15.00
CA LEU A 127 -29.93 13.28 -13.60
C LEU A 127 -31.06 12.43 -13.02
N ARG A 128 -30.80 11.84 -11.85
CA ARG A 128 -31.79 11.12 -11.06
C ARG A 128 -31.63 11.43 -9.58
N THR A 129 -32.71 11.85 -8.92
CA THR A 129 -32.79 11.91 -7.46
C THR A 129 -32.94 10.48 -6.92
N PRO A 130 -32.02 9.97 -6.06
CA PRO A 130 -32.05 8.58 -5.62
C PRO A 130 -33.22 8.22 -4.69
N LEU A 131 -33.81 9.22 -4.04
CA LEU A 131 -34.94 9.09 -3.13
C LEU A 131 -36.18 9.72 -3.76
N GLY A 132 -37.30 9.00 -3.75
CA GLY A 132 -38.59 9.44 -4.31
C GLY A 132 -39.29 10.50 -3.45
N THR A 133 -38.59 11.59 -3.11
CA THR A 133 -39.23 12.81 -2.60
C THR A 133 -40.08 13.41 -3.71
N ASN A 134 -41.32 13.82 -3.40
CA ASN A 134 -42.28 14.45 -4.34
C ASN A 134 -41.87 15.86 -4.83
N VAL A 135 -40.58 16.14 -4.94
CA VAL A 135 -40.00 17.42 -5.37
C VAL A 135 -39.40 17.20 -6.76
N GLU A 136 -40.17 17.52 -7.79
CA GLU A 136 -39.68 17.53 -9.16
C GLU A 136 -38.77 18.75 -9.41
N TYR A 137 -37.82 18.62 -10.33
CA TYR A 137 -36.98 19.73 -10.77
C TYR A 137 -37.79 20.66 -11.69
N LEU A 138 -38.03 21.89 -11.21
CA LEU A 138 -38.84 22.93 -11.87
C LEU A 138 -38.01 23.91 -12.73
N GLY A 139 -36.73 23.63 -12.97
CA GLY A 139 -35.88 24.48 -13.82
C GLY A 139 -36.00 24.15 -15.31
N ALA A 140 -35.27 24.91 -16.13
CA ALA A 140 -35.21 24.71 -17.58
C ALA A 140 -34.85 23.26 -17.94
N TRP A 141 -35.52 22.69 -18.95
CA TRP A 141 -35.43 21.28 -19.36
C TRP A 141 -35.99 20.25 -18.35
N GLY A 142 -36.62 20.69 -17.26
CA GLY A 142 -37.41 19.83 -16.37
C GLY A 142 -38.56 19.10 -17.08
N ARG A 143 -39.20 18.14 -16.40
CA ARG A 143 -40.19 17.21 -16.98
C ARG A 143 -41.34 17.89 -17.73
N THR A 144 -41.76 19.07 -17.28
CA THR A 144 -42.86 19.87 -17.85
C THR A 144 -42.40 21.23 -18.39
N ALA A 145 -41.10 21.41 -18.65
CA ALA A 145 -40.53 22.70 -18.97
C ALA A 145 -40.75 23.07 -20.46
N PRO A 146 -41.03 24.35 -20.80
CA PRO A 146 -41.46 24.76 -22.13
C PRO A 146 -40.35 24.67 -23.19
N GLU A 147 -39.08 24.59 -22.80
CA GLU A 147 -37.96 24.43 -23.75
C GLU A 147 -38.06 23.13 -24.55
N TRP A 148 -38.81 22.14 -24.04
CA TRP A 148 -39.13 20.94 -24.80
C TRP A 148 -39.95 21.24 -26.05
N ASP A 149 -40.81 22.26 -26.09
CA ASP A 149 -41.64 22.53 -27.27
C ASP A 149 -40.83 22.93 -28.50
N GLU A 150 -39.59 23.41 -28.30
CA GLU A 150 -38.62 23.72 -29.35
C GLU A 150 -37.88 22.47 -29.89
N VAL A 151 -38.04 21.30 -29.26
CA VAL A 151 -37.37 20.05 -29.65
C VAL A 151 -38.21 19.22 -30.63
N PRO A 152 -37.66 18.78 -31.78
CA PRO A 152 -38.36 17.93 -32.74
C PRO A 152 -38.91 16.63 -32.14
N PRO A 153 -40.07 16.10 -32.59
CA PRO A 153 -40.67 14.89 -32.04
C PRO A 153 -39.76 13.65 -32.02
N HIS A 154 -38.94 13.45 -33.05
CA HIS A 154 -38.01 12.31 -33.11
C HIS A 154 -36.91 12.39 -32.03
N GLU A 155 -36.47 13.60 -31.66
CA GLU A 155 -35.52 13.80 -30.56
C GLU A 155 -36.20 13.57 -29.21
N LYS A 156 -37.48 13.97 -29.04
CA LYS A 156 -38.28 13.68 -27.83
C LYS A 156 -38.44 12.17 -27.60
N GLU A 157 -38.65 11.41 -28.68
CA GLU A 157 -38.70 9.95 -28.64
C GLU A 157 -37.32 9.34 -28.34
N ARG A 158 -36.26 9.82 -29.00
CA ARG A 158 -34.87 9.39 -28.75
C ARG A 158 -34.43 9.61 -27.29
N LEU A 159 -34.86 10.71 -26.67
CA LEU A 159 -34.59 11.03 -25.26
C LEU A 159 -35.53 10.30 -24.28
N ASN A 160 -36.53 9.59 -24.80
CA ASN A 160 -37.52 8.80 -24.07
C ASN A 160 -38.31 9.60 -23.02
N LEU A 161 -38.65 10.86 -23.32
CA LEU A 161 -39.29 11.79 -22.38
C LEU A 161 -40.65 11.28 -21.87
N LYS A 162 -41.40 10.58 -22.72
CA LYS A 162 -42.75 10.06 -22.43
C LYS A 162 -42.76 8.96 -21.35
N TYR A 163 -41.63 8.27 -21.13
CA TYR A 163 -41.51 7.15 -20.19
C TYR A 163 -40.36 7.37 -19.19
N MET A 164 -40.10 8.64 -18.84
CA MET A 164 -39.06 9.01 -17.89
C MET A 164 -39.45 8.59 -16.45
N PRO A 165 -38.68 7.71 -15.78
CA PRO A 165 -38.97 7.26 -14.41
C PRO A 165 -39.05 8.41 -13.41
N ASP A 166 -39.80 8.22 -12.32
CA ASP A 166 -39.89 9.23 -11.28
C ASP A 166 -38.54 9.49 -10.58
N GLY A 167 -38.29 10.77 -10.30
CA GLY A 167 -37.02 11.28 -9.82
C GLY A 167 -35.99 11.54 -10.93
N GLU A 168 -36.21 11.13 -12.19
CA GLU A 168 -35.34 11.52 -13.30
C GLU A 168 -35.75 12.87 -13.91
N PHE A 169 -34.76 13.65 -14.34
CA PHE A 169 -34.96 14.93 -15.03
C PHE A 169 -33.76 15.25 -15.94
N TRP A 170 -33.95 16.16 -16.90
CA TRP A 170 -32.84 16.79 -17.61
C TRP A 170 -32.60 18.19 -17.06
N MET A 171 -31.37 18.66 -17.21
CA MET A 171 -31.01 20.06 -17.02
C MET A 171 -29.97 20.48 -18.06
N ALA A 172 -29.88 21.78 -18.35
CA ALA A 172 -28.77 22.31 -19.14
C ALA A 172 -27.44 22.08 -18.42
N TYR A 173 -26.37 21.74 -19.17
CA TYR A 173 -25.04 21.54 -18.58
C TYR A 173 -24.50 22.81 -17.88
N SER A 174 -24.86 24.00 -18.37
CA SER A 174 -24.57 25.28 -17.71
C SER A 174 -25.20 25.39 -16.32
N ASP A 175 -26.43 24.88 -16.15
CA ASP A 175 -27.11 24.85 -14.87
C ASP A 175 -26.57 23.73 -13.98
N PHE A 176 -26.15 22.60 -14.58
CA PHE A 176 -25.47 21.52 -13.85
C PHE A 176 -24.19 22.04 -13.18
N VAL A 177 -23.31 22.69 -13.93
CA VAL A 177 -22.05 23.27 -13.41
C VAL A 177 -22.32 24.36 -12.36
N ARG A 178 -23.36 25.19 -12.53
CA ARG A 178 -23.71 26.23 -11.56
C ARG A 178 -24.35 25.68 -10.27
N THR A 179 -25.02 24.53 -10.34
CA THR A 179 -25.80 23.95 -9.22
C THR A 179 -25.00 22.93 -8.43
N PHE A 180 -24.19 22.10 -9.10
CA PHE A 180 -23.44 21.01 -8.49
C PHE A 180 -21.95 21.37 -8.39
N SER A 181 -21.47 21.54 -7.16
CA SER A 181 -20.06 21.84 -6.87
C SER A 181 -19.13 20.62 -6.99
N GLN A 182 -19.68 19.41 -7.15
CA GLN A 182 -18.93 18.16 -7.15
C GLN A 182 -19.67 17.09 -7.98
N LEU A 183 -18.92 16.33 -8.77
CA LEU A 183 -19.39 15.15 -9.50
C LEU A 183 -18.50 13.97 -9.14
N GLU A 184 -19.10 12.85 -8.75
CA GLU A 184 -18.41 11.60 -8.41
C GLU A 184 -18.70 10.56 -9.51
N VAL A 185 -17.65 9.96 -10.09
CA VAL A 185 -17.75 8.98 -11.17
C VAL A 185 -17.11 7.65 -10.75
N ILE A 186 -17.76 6.54 -11.06
CA ILE A 186 -17.35 5.20 -10.64
C ILE A 186 -16.89 4.39 -11.85
N HIS A 187 -15.58 4.13 -11.93
CA HIS A 187 -15.01 3.23 -12.93
C HIS A 187 -15.08 1.78 -12.44
N LEU A 188 -15.95 0.97 -13.06
CA LEU A 188 -16.05 -0.46 -12.80
C LEU A 188 -15.04 -1.21 -13.66
N ASP A 189 -14.36 -2.21 -13.06
CA ASP A 189 -13.50 -3.11 -13.82
C ASP A 189 -14.31 -4.07 -14.72
N GLY A 190 -13.62 -4.76 -15.63
CA GLY A 190 -14.24 -5.68 -16.59
C GLY A 190 -14.94 -6.91 -16.00
N GLU A 191 -14.85 -7.11 -14.68
CA GLU A 191 -15.70 -8.06 -13.97
C GLU A 191 -16.97 -7.40 -13.45
N THR A 192 -16.81 -6.37 -12.63
CA THR A 192 -17.90 -5.71 -11.91
C THR A 192 -18.83 -4.96 -12.87
N SER A 193 -18.32 -4.48 -14.01
CA SER A 193 -19.14 -3.89 -15.08
C SER A 193 -20.09 -4.88 -15.77
N ARG A 194 -19.86 -6.21 -15.69
CA ARG A 194 -20.78 -7.21 -16.26
C ARG A 194 -22.11 -7.28 -15.50
N ASP A 195 -22.07 -6.96 -14.21
CA ASP A 195 -23.23 -6.94 -13.34
C ASP A 195 -24.09 -5.70 -13.56
N GLU A 196 -23.61 -4.67 -14.26
CA GLU A 196 -24.39 -3.46 -14.55
C GLU A 196 -24.91 -3.44 -16.01
N PRO A 197 -26.22 -3.68 -16.24
CA PRO A 197 -26.77 -3.83 -17.59
C PRO A 197 -26.53 -2.63 -18.53
N SER A 198 -26.49 -1.40 -18.01
CA SER A 198 -26.25 -0.19 -18.83
C SER A 198 -24.82 -0.08 -19.40
N LEU A 199 -23.89 -0.91 -18.93
CA LEU A 199 -22.50 -0.94 -19.41
C LEU A 199 -22.22 -2.06 -20.43
N ARG A 200 -23.17 -2.97 -20.69
CA ARG A 200 -22.98 -4.15 -21.57
C ARG A 200 -22.52 -3.85 -23.00
N HIS A 201 -22.79 -2.63 -23.49
CA HIS A 201 -22.40 -2.17 -24.83
C HIS A 201 -21.19 -1.23 -24.83
N LYS A 202 -20.54 -1.02 -23.68
CA LYS A 202 -19.35 -0.17 -23.55
C LYS A 202 -18.09 -1.03 -23.40
N THR A 203 -16.94 -0.49 -23.79
CA THR A 203 -15.65 -1.12 -23.56
C THR A 203 -15.38 -1.22 -22.05
N PRO A 204 -15.16 -2.42 -21.48
CA PRO A 204 -14.84 -2.56 -20.06
C PRO A 204 -13.42 -2.08 -19.76
N TRP A 205 -13.21 -1.53 -18.57
CA TRP A 205 -11.87 -1.20 -18.09
C TRP A 205 -11.11 -2.46 -17.70
N THR A 206 -9.87 -2.59 -18.19
CA THR A 206 -8.90 -3.51 -17.59
C THR A 206 -8.30 -2.84 -16.36
N SER A 207 -8.22 -3.58 -15.25
CA SER A 207 -7.61 -3.11 -14.01
C SER A 207 -6.34 -3.91 -13.70
N ARG A 208 -5.38 -3.25 -13.05
CA ARG A 208 -4.33 -3.91 -12.26
C ARG A 208 -4.34 -3.34 -10.86
N VAL A 209 -4.14 -4.22 -9.90
CA VAL A 209 -4.16 -3.92 -8.46
C VAL A 209 -2.81 -4.31 -7.88
N TYR A 210 -2.28 -3.46 -7.01
CA TYR A 210 -1.18 -3.79 -6.11
C TYR A 210 -1.59 -3.40 -4.69
N GLN A 211 -1.49 -4.35 -3.76
CA GLN A 211 -1.64 -4.12 -2.33
C GLN A 211 -0.25 -4.10 -1.69
N GLY A 212 -0.03 -3.19 -0.75
CA GLY A 212 1.23 -3.06 -0.03
C GLY A 212 1.07 -2.25 1.26
N ALA A 213 2.19 -1.95 1.90
CA ALA A 213 2.22 -1.11 3.09
C ALA A 213 3.45 -0.20 3.12
N TRP A 214 3.28 0.97 3.70
CA TRP A 214 4.38 1.77 4.23
C TRP A 214 4.68 1.25 5.63
N GLN A 215 5.88 0.67 5.80
CA GLN A 215 6.39 0.13 7.06
C GLN A 215 7.58 0.99 7.49
N ARG A 216 7.58 1.42 8.75
CA ARG A 216 8.60 2.30 9.31
C ARG A 216 9.98 1.64 9.26
N GLY A 217 11.00 2.39 8.88
CA GLY A 217 12.35 1.86 8.67
C GLY A 217 12.55 1.02 7.40
N VAL A 218 11.50 0.62 6.67
CA VAL A 218 11.60 -0.31 5.53
C VAL A 218 11.12 0.31 4.23
N THR A 219 9.84 0.74 4.18
CA THR A 219 9.17 1.25 2.98
C THR A 219 8.45 2.60 3.19
N ALA A 220 8.36 3.10 4.41
CA ALA A 220 7.78 4.42 4.72
C ALA A 220 8.75 5.57 4.38
N GLY A 221 9.06 5.74 3.09
CA GLY A 221 10.08 6.68 2.62
C GLY A 221 9.67 8.15 2.60
N GLY A 222 8.37 8.45 2.70
CA GLY A 222 7.82 9.80 2.54
C GLY A 222 7.85 10.29 1.10
N CYS A 223 7.32 11.50 0.84
CA CYS A 223 7.21 12.05 -0.51
C CYS A 223 8.55 12.58 -1.05
N ARG A 224 8.56 13.09 -2.29
CA ARG A 224 9.76 13.59 -2.98
C ARG A 224 10.55 14.66 -2.21
N ASN A 225 9.90 15.39 -1.28
CA ASN A 225 10.54 16.37 -0.39
C ASN A 225 11.56 15.72 0.57
N ASN A 226 11.53 14.39 0.70
CA ASN A 226 12.46 13.57 1.47
C ASN A 226 13.41 12.81 0.52
N PRO A 227 14.30 13.49 -0.25
CA PRO A 227 15.10 12.90 -1.33
C PRO A 227 16.17 11.89 -0.84
N ASP A 228 16.15 11.62 0.46
CA ASP A 228 17.08 10.78 1.17
C ASP A 228 16.47 9.46 1.64
N THR A 229 15.14 9.35 1.65
CA THR A 229 14.37 8.14 1.96
C THR A 229 13.33 7.81 0.89
N PHE A 230 12.98 8.77 0.00
CA PHE A 230 11.98 8.59 -1.06
C PHE A 230 12.17 7.32 -1.91
N HIS A 231 13.41 6.88 -2.15
CA HIS A 231 13.72 5.69 -2.95
C HIS A 231 13.33 4.35 -2.29
N ILE A 232 13.08 4.33 -0.97
CA ILE A 232 12.71 3.10 -0.24
C ILE A 232 11.20 2.82 -0.31
N ASN A 233 10.38 3.78 -0.77
CA ASN A 233 8.95 3.53 -1.00
C ASN A 233 8.74 2.41 -2.02
N PRO A 234 7.62 1.66 -1.97
CA PRO A 234 7.33 0.58 -2.92
C PRO A 234 7.37 1.10 -4.36
N GLN A 235 8.09 0.42 -5.23
CA GLN A 235 8.31 0.86 -6.61
C GLN A 235 7.52 -0.02 -7.57
N LEU A 236 6.57 0.55 -8.31
CA LEU A 236 5.67 -0.21 -9.17
C LEU A 236 5.97 0.07 -10.64
N HIS A 237 6.43 -0.96 -11.35
CA HIS A 237 6.64 -0.92 -12.80
C HIS A 237 5.31 -1.11 -13.53
N LEU A 238 4.81 0.00 -14.06
CA LEU A 238 3.69 0.09 -14.98
C LEU A 238 4.23 0.02 -16.43
N ILE A 239 3.70 -0.88 -17.25
CA ILE A 239 4.04 -1.00 -18.67
C ILE A 239 2.75 -0.84 -19.48
N LEU A 240 2.76 0.16 -20.37
CA LEU A 240 1.69 0.40 -21.34
C LEU A 240 2.07 -0.19 -22.71
N SER A 241 1.13 -0.90 -23.31
CA SER A 241 1.30 -1.51 -24.64
C SER A 241 1.14 -0.49 -25.77
N ASP A 242 0.42 0.61 -25.53
CA ASP A 242 0.08 1.68 -26.48
C ASP A 242 -0.04 3.01 -25.72
N MET A 243 -0.04 4.14 -26.44
CA MET A 243 -0.44 5.44 -25.89
C MET A 243 -1.92 5.39 -25.43
N GLU A 244 -2.21 5.84 -24.22
CA GLU A 244 -3.58 5.90 -23.68
C GLU A 244 -3.74 6.82 -22.46
N GLU A 245 -4.96 7.27 -22.23
CA GLU A 245 -5.40 7.78 -20.93
C GLU A 245 -5.57 6.63 -19.93
N VAL A 246 -4.88 6.71 -18.80
CA VAL A 246 -5.04 5.79 -17.67
C VAL A 246 -5.56 6.52 -16.44
N VAL A 247 -6.33 5.82 -15.61
CA VAL A 247 -6.73 6.31 -14.27
C VAL A 247 -5.89 5.57 -13.24
N ILE A 248 -5.07 6.30 -12.49
CA ILE A 248 -4.26 5.78 -11.40
C ILE A 248 -4.91 6.22 -10.10
N SER A 249 -4.98 5.35 -9.11
CA SER A 249 -5.41 5.76 -7.77
C SER A 249 -4.78 4.96 -6.66
N LEU A 250 -4.50 5.67 -5.57
CA LEU A 250 -3.96 5.19 -4.32
C LEU A 250 -5.03 5.33 -3.24
N ASN A 251 -5.39 4.22 -2.60
CA ASN A 251 -6.33 4.17 -1.49
C ASN A 251 -5.60 3.65 -0.24
N GLN A 252 -5.65 4.38 0.88
CA GLN A 252 -5.09 3.95 2.15
C GLN A 252 -6.14 3.21 2.99
N HIS A 253 -5.72 2.19 3.72
CA HIS A 253 -6.63 1.35 4.51
C HIS A 253 -6.94 1.93 5.90
N SER A 254 -6.24 2.99 6.32
CA SER A 254 -6.52 3.69 7.58
C SER A 254 -7.77 4.58 7.44
N VAL A 255 -8.85 4.21 8.12
CA VAL A 255 -10.09 4.99 8.23
C VAL A 255 -9.96 6.06 9.32
N MET A 256 -9.45 5.65 10.48
CA MET A 256 -9.14 6.56 11.58
C MET A 256 -7.76 7.17 11.33
N GLU A 257 -7.64 8.48 11.53
CA GLU A 257 -6.42 9.27 11.30
C GLU A 257 -5.71 8.99 9.95
N PRO A 258 -6.40 9.20 8.81
CA PRO A 258 -5.81 9.01 7.49
C PRO A 258 -4.58 9.88 7.32
N LYS A 259 -3.53 9.32 6.71
CA LYS A 259 -2.27 10.02 6.46
C LYS A 259 -2.41 10.90 5.23
N VAL A 260 -1.59 11.95 5.12
CA VAL A 260 -1.48 12.67 3.86
C VAL A 260 -0.78 11.74 2.86
N ILE A 261 -1.45 11.35 1.78
CA ILE A 261 -0.97 10.39 0.79
C ILE A 261 -0.94 11.00 -0.62
N GLY A 262 -0.11 10.43 -1.49
CA GLY A 262 -0.04 10.78 -2.90
C GLY A 262 0.91 9.83 -3.64
N PHE A 263 1.02 9.98 -4.97
CA PHE A 263 1.93 9.17 -5.78
C PHE A 263 2.70 10.01 -6.80
N THR A 264 3.88 9.52 -7.17
CA THR A 264 4.75 10.14 -8.17
C THR A 264 5.10 9.11 -9.23
N ALA A 265 5.06 9.49 -10.51
CA ALA A 265 5.46 8.64 -11.64
C ALA A 265 6.66 9.21 -12.41
N TYR A 266 7.53 8.31 -12.89
CA TYR A 266 8.71 8.60 -13.69
C TYR A 266 8.72 7.73 -14.96
N PRO A 267 9.12 8.26 -16.12
CA PRO A 267 9.34 7.44 -17.31
C PRO A 267 10.59 6.58 -17.14
N LEU A 268 10.53 5.34 -17.62
CA LEU A 268 11.62 4.38 -17.52
C LEU A 268 12.12 3.98 -18.91
N SER A 269 13.32 4.44 -19.27
CA SER A 269 13.92 4.23 -20.60
C SER A 269 14.59 2.87 -20.81
N LYS A 270 14.69 2.04 -19.76
CA LYS A 270 15.19 0.66 -19.83
C LYS A 270 14.37 -0.23 -18.90
N ASN A 271 13.83 -1.32 -19.44
CA ASN A 271 13.15 -2.35 -18.65
C ASN A 271 14.18 -3.18 -17.86
N GLY A 272 14.61 -2.66 -16.71
CA GLY A 272 15.40 -3.38 -15.70
C GLY A 272 14.48 -4.08 -14.67
N LEU A 273 15.02 -5.09 -14.00
CA LEU A 273 14.33 -5.83 -12.93
C LEU A 273 14.68 -5.34 -11.52
N ASP A 274 15.78 -4.59 -11.36
CA ASP A 274 16.28 -4.13 -10.07
C ASP A 274 15.59 -2.85 -9.58
N SER A 275 15.49 -2.73 -8.25
CA SER A 275 14.99 -1.53 -7.58
C SER A 275 15.79 -0.28 -7.97
N ILE A 276 15.08 0.80 -8.26
CA ILE A 276 15.68 2.06 -8.68
C ILE A 276 16.31 2.77 -7.50
N SER A 277 17.60 3.08 -7.62
CA SER A 277 18.36 3.71 -6.55
C SER A 277 18.07 5.21 -6.39
N LYS A 278 18.39 5.73 -5.20
CA LYS A 278 18.38 7.15 -4.81
C LYS A 278 18.97 8.10 -5.86
N ALA A 279 20.02 7.67 -6.59
CA ALA A 279 20.68 8.48 -7.61
C ALA A 279 19.77 8.80 -8.80
N PHE A 280 18.90 7.87 -9.21
CA PHE A 280 17.95 8.09 -10.30
C PHE A 280 16.92 9.16 -9.95
N PHE A 281 16.32 9.11 -8.76
CA PHE A 281 15.26 10.05 -8.36
C PHE A 281 15.79 11.48 -8.12
N LYS A 282 17.08 11.62 -7.76
CA LYS A 282 17.77 12.92 -7.70
C LYS A 282 18.08 13.47 -9.10
N LYS A 283 18.43 12.62 -10.07
CA LYS A 283 18.80 13.05 -11.44
C LYS A 283 17.60 13.31 -12.35
N ASN A 284 16.53 12.52 -12.24
CA ASN A 284 15.41 12.55 -13.17
C ASN A 284 14.25 13.41 -12.66
N LYS A 285 13.55 14.09 -13.58
CA LYS A 285 12.27 14.74 -13.27
C LYS A 285 11.15 13.70 -13.31
N SER A 286 10.17 13.88 -12.44
CA SER A 286 8.91 13.11 -12.46
C SER A 286 8.06 13.56 -13.63
N LEU A 287 7.33 12.63 -14.24
CA LEU A 287 6.29 12.96 -15.22
C LEU A 287 5.01 13.42 -14.51
N VAL A 288 4.63 12.74 -13.42
CA VAL A 288 3.40 13.00 -12.65
C VAL A 288 3.76 13.12 -11.18
N ASN A 289 3.10 14.06 -10.48
CA ASN A 289 2.92 14.01 -9.04
C ASN A 289 1.44 14.26 -8.79
N SER A 290 0.76 13.36 -8.08
CA SER A 290 -0.62 13.61 -7.68
C SER A 290 -0.70 14.77 -6.70
N GLN A 291 -1.90 15.33 -6.54
CA GLN A 291 -2.17 16.10 -5.33
C GLN A 291 -1.99 15.22 -4.09
N TYR A 292 -1.50 15.82 -2.99
CA TYR A 292 -1.35 15.15 -1.71
C TYR A 292 -2.48 15.58 -0.79
N THR A 293 -3.28 14.61 -0.31
CA THR A 293 -4.45 14.88 0.53
C THR A 293 -4.49 13.90 1.70
N ASN A 294 -5.20 14.27 2.77
CA ASN A 294 -5.54 13.39 3.89
C ASN A 294 -6.84 12.58 3.62
N SER A 295 -7.26 12.46 2.36
CA SER A 295 -8.40 11.63 1.98
C SER A 295 -8.05 10.14 2.02
N ARG A 296 -9.04 9.26 2.19
CA ARG A 296 -8.83 7.80 2.09
C ARG A 296 -8.36 7.39 0.68
N GLN A 297 -8.67 8.19 -0.33
CA GLN A 297 -8.30 7.98 -1.73
C GLN A 297 -7.73 9.25 -2.38
N VAL A 298 -6.69 9.07 -3.19
CA VAL A 298 -6.23 10.02 -4.21
C VAL A 298 -6.29 9.31 -5.57
N SER A 299 -6.75 10.01 -6.59
CA SER A 299 -6.76 9.56 -7.98
C SER A 299 -6.06 10.60 -8.85
N GLU A 300 -5.56 10.20 -10.02
CA GLU A 300 -5.24 11.11 -11.14
C GLU A 300 -5.55 10.39 -12.46
N ARG A 301 -6.11 11.13 -13.42
CA ARG A 301 -6.31 10.69 -14.80
C ARG A 301 -5.26 11.31 -15.73
N ILE A 302 -4.43 10.47 -16.36
CA ILE A 302 -3.24 10.91 -17.09
C ILE A 302 -3.15 10.25 -18.47
N GLN A 303 -2.90 11.04 -19.52
CA GLN A 303 -2.46 10.54 -20.81
C GLN A 303 -0.98 10.10 -20.73
N LEU A 304 -0.70 8.82 -20.97
CA LEU A 304 0.64 8.26 -21.03
C LEU A 304 0.97 7.76 -22.44
N GLU A 305 2.25 7.81 -22.77
CA GLU A 305 2.80 7.25 -24.01
C GLU A 305 3.01 5.73 -23.88
N GLN A 306 3.25 5.07 -25.00
CA GLN A 306 3.71 3.68 -24.99
C GLN A 306 5.08 3.57 -24.30
N GLY A 307 5.19 2.75 -23.24
CA GLY A 307 6.45 2.60 -22.53
C GLY A 307 6.35 2.02 -21.11
N GLY A 308 7.51 2.00 -20.44
CA GLY A 308 7.63 1.63 -19.02
C GLY A 308 7.68 2.88 -18.13
N TYR A 309 7.08 2.77 -16.95
CA TYR A 309 6.98 3.82 -15.94
C TYR A 309 7.19 3.22 -14.54
N ILE A 310 7.93 3.93 -13.68
CA ILE A 310 7.95 3.64 -12.24
C ILE A 310 7.02 4.59 -11.51
N MET A 311 6.10 4.03 -10.74
CA MET A 311 5.22 4.75 -9.81
C MET A 311 5.64 4.46 -8.37
N LEU A 312 5.67 5.50 -7.54
CA LEU A 312 5.89 5.40 -6.10
C LEU A 312 4.64 5.92 -5.37
N PRO A 313 3.79 5.05 -4.80
CA PRO A 313 2.81 5.45 -3.79
C PRO A 313 3.55 5.81 -2.48
N THR A 314 3.26 6.98 -1.91
CA THR A 314 3.95 7.50 -0.72
C THR A 314 3.00 8.19 0.25
N THR A 315 3.34 8.18 1.53
CA THR A 315 2.89 9.18 2.49
C THR A 315 3.65 10.49 2.28
N PHE A 316 3.11 11.63 2.75
CA PHE A 316 3.83 12.91 2.69
C PHE A 316 5.07 12.89 3.57
N GLU A 317 4.89 12.60 4.86
CA GLU A 317 5.98 12.44 5.82
C GLU A 317 6.58 11.02 5.81
N PRO A 318 7.90 10.86 6.02
CA PRO A 318 8.54 9.56 6.18
C PRO A 318 8.19 8.91 7.52
N GLY A 319 8.35 7.59 7.61
CA GLY A 319 8.08 6.82 8.83
C GLY A 319 6.61 6.66 9.21
N GLN A 320 5.67 7.22 8.43
CA GLN A 320 4.22 7.03 8.59
C GLN A 320 3.83 5.62 8.11
N GLU A 321 3.05 4.92 8.92
CA GLU A 321 2.65 3.54 8.63
C GLU A 321 1.17 3.46 8.25
N SER A 322 0.89 2.78 7.12
CA SER A 322 -0.45 2.37 6.70
C SER A 322 -0.33 1.30 5.61
N SER A 323 -1.29 0.38 5.55
CA SER A 323 -1.51 -0.43 4.35
C SER A 323 -2.24 0.39 3.28
N PHE A 324 -2.06 0.04 2.01
CA PHE A 324 -2.66 0.72 0.88
C PHE A 324 -2.91 -0.21 -0.31
N THR A 325 -3.78 0.24 -1.22
CA THR A 325 -4.02 -0.37 -2.53
C THR A 325 -3.82 0.66 -3.62
N LEU A 326 -2.91 0.41 -4.55
CA LEU A 326 -2.80 1.16 -5.79
C LEU A 326 -3.51 0.39 -6.91
N ARG A 327 -4.32 1.10 -7.70
CA ARG A 327 -5.00 0.53 -8.87
C ARG A 327 -4.71 1.38 -10.11
N VAL A 328 -4.57 0.74 -11.26
CA VAL A 328 -4.45 1.38 -12.57
C VAL A 328 -5.53 0.81 -13.48
N PHE A 329 -6.32 1.69 -14.09
CA PHE A 329 -7.33 1.33 -15.08
C PHE A 329 -6.90 1.82 -16.47
N SER A 330 -7.11 0.97 -17.48
CA SER A 330 -6.94 1.28 -18.91
C SER A 330 -7.94 0.47 -19.74
N SER A 331 -8.41 1.05 -20.83
CA SER A 331 -9.22 0.36 -21.85
C SER A 331 -8.41 -0.67 -22.67
N LYS A 332 -7.07 -0.58 -22.70
CA LYS A 332 -6.18 -1.59 -23.31
C LYS A 332 -5.38 -2.40 -22.27
N PRO A 333 -4.76 -3.52 -22.65
CA PRO A 333 -3.97 -4.34 -21.74
C PRO A 333 -2.71 -3.64 -21.20
N LEU A 334 -2.68 -3.43 -19.88
CA LEU A 334 -1.51 -2.95 -19.14
C LEU A 334 -0.89 -4.04 -18.24
N LYS A 335 0.36 -3.84 -17.82
CA LYS A 335 1.04 -4.65 -16.78
C LYS A 335 1.46 -3.76 -15.62
N LEU A 336 1.30 -4.26 -14.41
CA LEU A 336 1.76 -3.63 -13.17
C LEU A 336 2.52 -4.69 -12.36
N LYS A 337 3.72 -4.39 -11.89
CA LYS A 337 4.53 -5.28 -11.06
C LYS A 337 5.28 -4.49 -9.98
N LEU A 338 5.41 -5.06 -8.79
CA LEU A 338 6.39 -4.58 -7.82
C LEU A 338 7.81 -4.81 -8.38
N VAL A 339 8.66 -3.81 -8.23
CA VAL A 339 10.11 -3.91 -8.41
C VAL A 339 10.73 -4.03 -7.03
N ASP A 340 11.48 -5.10 -6.82
CA ASP A 340 12.26 -5.35 -5.61
C ASP A 340 13.54 -6.11 -6.00
N THR A 341 14.55 -6.07 -5.15
CA THR A 341 15.84 -6.71 -5.41
C THR A 341 15.87 -8.15 -4.92
N SER A 342 16.41 -9.05 -5.73
CA SER A 342 16.70 -10.42 -5.29
C SER A 342 17.85 -10.41 -4.27
N PRO A 343 17.78 -11.18 -3.17
CA PRO A 343 18.88 -11.26 -2.21
C PRO A 343 20.17 -11.77 -2.85
N SER A 344 21.26 -11.01 -2.74
CA SER A 344 22.57 -11.36 -3.31
C SER A 344 23.74 -10.76 -2.52
N LEU A 345 24.92 -11.37 -2.63
CA LEU A 345 26.18 -10.80 -2.16
C LEU A 345 26.89 -10.10 -3.33
N VAL A 346 26.81 -8.77 -3.38
CA VAL A 346 27.47 -7.96 -4.43
C VAL A 346 28.98 -7.81 -4.19
N LYS A 347 29.45 -8.06 -2.96
CA LYS A 347 30.86 -8.15 -2.57
C LYS A 347 30.99 -8.91 -1.23
N PRO A 348 32.16 -9.49 -0.90
CA PRO A 348 32.36 -10.20 0.35
C PRO A 348 32.17 -9.28 1.57
N ALA A 349 31.15 -9.55 2.38
CA ALA A 349 30.86 -8.81 3.61
C ALA A 349 31.88 -9.10 4.74
N LEU A 350 32.42 -10.33 4.76
CA LEU A 350 33.51 -10.75 5.64
C LEU A 350 34.85 -10.54 4.94
N LEU A 351 35.75 -9.78 5.55
CA LEU A 351 37.09 -9.51 5.02
C LEU A 351 38.13 -10.34 5.77
N LYS A 352 38.80 -11.25 5.05
CA LYS A 352 40.00 -11.93 5.56
C LYS A 352 41.16 -10.95 5.71
N ALA A 353 41.99 -11.16 6.72
CA ALA A 353 43.24 -10.45 6.90
C ALA A 353 44.22 -10.80 5.77
N ARG A 354 44.23 -10.00 4.70
CA ARG A 354 45.41 -9.92 3.83
C ARG A 354 46.57 -9.46 4.72
N GLY A 355 47.76 -10.05 4.57
CA GLY A 355 48.94 -9.86 5.44
C GLY A 355 49.60 -8.47 5.42
N SER A 356 48.80 -7.42 5.27
CA SER A 356 49.15 -5.99 5.23
C SER A 356 48.04 -5.16 5.90
N VAL A 357 47.44 -5.68 6.98
CA VAL A 357 46.84 -4.79 7.99
C VAL A 357 48.00 -4.13 8.71
N ASP A 358 47.98 -2.81 8.87
CA ASP A 358 49.01 -2.06 9.61
C ASP A 358 49.15 -2.63 11.03
N GLY A 359 50.17 -3.48 11.24
CA GLY A 359 50.31 -4.34 12.43
C GLY A 359 50.34 -3.55 13.74
N LYS A 360 50.82 -2.30 13.66
CA LYS A 360 50.80 -1.31 14.75
C LYS A 360 49.41 -1.11 15.38
N SER A 361 48.33 -1.32 14.63
CA SER A 361 46.96 -1.14 15.13
C SER A 361 46.36 -2.38 15.80
N LEU A 362 46.97 -3.56 15.63
CA LEU A 362 46.56 -4.83 16.24
C LEU A 362 47.46 -5.22 17.43
N GLN A 363 48.75 -4.87 17.39
CA GLN A 363 49.71 -5.13 18.48
C GLN A 363 49.25 -4.61 19.85
N GLN A 364 48.51 -3.51 19.90
CA GLN A 364 47.94 -2.97 21.14
C GLN A 364 46.88 -3.89 21.80
N TYR A 365 46.27 -4.78 21.03
CA TYR A 365 45.25 -5.73 21.50
C TYR A 365 45.82 -7.15 21.69
N GLU A 366 46.92 -7.48 21.00
CA GLU A 366 47.60 -8.77 21.08
C GLU A 366 48.02 -9.14 22.51
N ALA A 367 48.49 -8.15 23.29
CA ALA A 367 48.84 -8.36 24.69
C ALA A 367 47.64 -8.72 25.58
N VAL A 368 46.45 -8.17 25.30
CA VAL A 368 45.22 -8.50 26.04
C VAL A 368 44.67 -9.84 25.57
N PHE A 369 44.67 -10.09 24.26
CA PHE A 369 44.29 -11.39 23.69
C PHE A 369 45.08 -12.55 24.31
N LEU A 370 46.40 -12.42 24.43
CA LEU A 370 47.25 -13.44 25.06
C LEU A 370 47.06 -13.60 26.59
N GLN A 371 46.29 -12.72 27.24
CA GLN A 371 45.89 -12.86 28.66
C GLN A 371 44.56 -13.61 28.83
N VAL A 372 43.65 -13.53 27.87
CA VAL A 372 42.33 -14.20 27.90
C VAL A 372 42.28 -15.48 27.07
N ALA A 373 43.20 -15.68 26.13
CA ALA A 373 43.26 -16.88 25.30
C ALA A 373 43.78 -18.11 26.05
N ASP A 374 43.32 -19.29 25.63
CA ASP A 374 43.75 -20.57 26.18
C ASP A 374 45.17 -20.99 25.76
N GLU A 375 45.61 -22.16 26.20
CA GLU A 375 46.92 -22.75 25.86
C GLU A 375 47.13 -22.94 24.34
N HIS A 376 46.05 -22.99 23.57
CA HIS A 376 46.05 -23.12 22.11
C HIS A 376 45.96 -21.76 21.39
N ARG A 377 45.93 -20.65 22.12
CA ARG A 377 45.71 -19.28 21.61
C ARG A 377 44.35 -19.13 20.92
N THR A 378 43.33 -19.77 21.47
CA THR A 378 41.93 -19.62 21.06
C THR A 378 41.13 -18.93 22.15
N VAL A 379 39.98 -18.36 21.79
CA VAL A 379 39.04 -17.73 22.73
C VAL A 379 37.63 -18.25 22.48
N ASN A 380 36.90 -18.52 23.54
CA ASN A 380 35.46 -18.80 23.48
C ASN A 380 34.64 -17.50 23.53
N ALA A 381 33.31 -17.61 23.47
CA ALA A 381 32.43 -16.44 23.44
C ALA A 381 32.42 -15.58 24.72
N PHE A 382 32.85 -16.12 25.87
CA PHE A 382 32.98 -15.37 27.13
C PHE A 382 34.30 -14.62 27.19
N GLU A 383 35.42 -15.28 26.87
CA GLU A 383 36.75 -14.65 26.75
C GLU A 383 36.76 -13.57 25.66
N LEU A 384 36.08 -13.80 24.53
CA LEU A 384 35.88 -12.78 23.50
C LEU A 384 35.07 -11.59 24.01
N HIS A 385 34.05 -11.81 24.85
CA HIS A 385 33.29 -10.72 25.46
C HIS A 385 34.17 -9.88 26.41
N GLU A 386 34.97 -10.53 27.27
CA GLU A 386 35.93 -9.84 28.14
C GLU A 386 36.99 -9.06 27.35
N LEU A 387 37.54 -9.68 26.29
CA LEU A 387 38.46 -9.03 25.36
C LEU A 387 37.85 -7.79 24.71
N LEU A 388 36.59 -7.87 24.24
CA LEU A 388 35.91 -6.73 23.63
C LEU A 388 35.57 -5.64 24.67
N GLU A 389 35.14 -5.98 25.89
CA GLU A 389 34.95 -4.99 26.96
C GLU A 389 36.26 -4.25 27.32
N ALA A 390 37.40 -4.96 27.34
CA ALA A 390 38.71 -4.39 27.65
C ALA A 390 39.33 -3.60 26.50
N CYS A 391 39.22 -4.08 25.25
CA CYS A 391 39.91 -3.51 24.09
C CYS A 391 39.16 -2.37 23.37
N LEU A 392 37.92 -2.05 23.75
CA LEU A 392 37.06 -1.14 23.00
C LEU A 392 36.79 0.19 23.74
N PRO A 393 37.74 1.15 23.74
CA PRO A 393 37.61 2.43 24.44
C PRO A 393 36.61 3.42 23.82
N ASN A 394 35.81 2.98 22.82
CA ASN A 394 34.79 3.79 22.16
C ASN A 394 33.41 3.13 22.35
N ASP A 395 32.47 3.88 22.92
CA ASP A 395 31.06 3.46 23.15
C ASP A 395 30.41 2.78 21.94
N TYR A 396 30.77 3.23 20.73
CA TYR A 396 30.38 2.60 19.47
C TYR A 396 30.62 1.09 19.45
N ILE A 397 31.87 0.67 19.66
CA ILE A 397 32.25 -0.73 19.51
C ILE A 397 31.94 -1.49 20.80
N LYS A 398 31.85 -0.82 21.95
CA LYS A 398 31.32 -1.42 23.18
C LYS A 398 29.92 -2.01 22.99
N SER A 399 29.09 -1.46 22.10
CA SER A 399 27.81 -2.09 21.74
C SER A 399 27.93 -3.46 21.04
N CYS A 400 29.11 -3.83 20.53
CA CYS A 400 29.43 -5.17 20.01
C CYS A 400 29.90 -6.16 21.09
N ALA A 401 30.24 -5.69 22.29
CA ALA A 401 30.58 -6.54 23.43
C ALA A 401 29.30 -7.10 24.08
N SER A 402 28.52 -7.85 23.30
CA SER A 402 27.40 -8.65 23.80
C SER A 402 27.69 -10.13 23.57
N LEU A 403 27.29 -10.99 24.51
CA LEU A 403 27.54 -12.43 24.41
C LEU A 403 26.95 -13.05 23.14
N ASP A 404 25.84 -12.52 22.62
CA ASP A 404 25.21 -13.04 21.41
C ASP A 404 26.00 -12.66 20.15
N ILE A 405 26.56 -11.44 20.08
CA ILE A 405 27.50 -11.08 19.01
C ILE A 405 28.78 -11.91 19.13
N CYS A 406 29.30 -12.13 20.34
CA CYS A 406 30.49 -12.96 20.55
C CYS A 406 30.26 -14.41 20.08
N ARG A 407 29.10 -15.01 20.39
CA ARG A 407 28.68 -16.32 19.86
C ARG A 407 28.60 -16.32 18.34
N GLN A 408 27.98 -15.31 17.74
CA GLN A 408 27.88 -15.18 16.27
C GLN A 408 29.26 -15.06 15.61
N VAL A 409 30.20 -14.31 16.20
CA VAL A 409 31.57 -14.21 15.70
C VAL A 409 32.26 -15.57 15.70
N ILE A 410 32.25 -16.28 16.84
CA ILE A 410 32.87 -17.61 16.97
C ILE A 410 32.29 -18.62 15.95
N LEU A 411 31.03 -18.45 15.55
CA LEU A 411 30.38 -19.27 14.52
C LEU A 411 30.71 -18.85 13.08
N ALA A 412 31.09 -17.59 12.84
CA ALA A 412 31.13 -16.99 11.50
C ALA A 412 32.52 -16.57 11.00
N LEU A 413 33.50 -16.37 11.88
CA LEU A 413 34.73 -15.64 11.57
C LEU A 413 35.99 -16.18 12.25
N ASP A 414 37.04 -16.35 11.44
CA ASP A 414 38.43 -16.44 11.90
C ASP A 414 39.04 -15.03 12.14
N ASP A 415 38.67 -14.03 11.31
CA ASP A 415 39.29 -12.68 11.25
C ASP A 415 38.30 -11.55 11.64
N LEU A 416 38.00 -11.37 12.93
CA LEU A 416 37.02 -10.36 13.39
C LEU A 416 37.46 -8.91 13.11
N MET A 417 38.70 -8.55 13.45
CA MET A 417 39.11 -7.13 13.58
C MET A 417 39.10 -6.36 12.25
N VAL A 418 39.45 -7.01 11.14
CA VAL A 418 39.47 -6.38 9.81
C VAL A 418 38.04 -6.08 9.35
N SER A 419 37.14 -7.04 9.54
CA SER A 419 35.73 -6.91 9.22
C SER A 419 35.06 -5.82 10.07
N LEU A 420 35.28 -5.80 11.39
CA LEU A 420 34.76 -4.74 12.28
C LEU A 420 35.16 -3.33 11.82
N LYS A 421 36.43 -3.11 11.43
CA LYS A 421 36.91 -1.79 10.99
C LYS A 421 36.26 -1.36 9.67
N PHE A 422 36.03 -2.30 8.75
CA PHE A 422 35.30 -2.04 7.51
C PHE A 422 33.83 -1.69 7.77
N TRP A 423 33.13 -2.48 8.58
CA TRP A 423 31.74 -2.22 8.95
C TRP A 423 31.57 -0.92 9.74
N GLN A 424 32.54 -0.56 10.60
CA GLN A 424 32.51 0.70 11.33
C GLN A 424 32.61 1.91 10.38
N ASN A 425 33.40 1.81 9.33
CA ASN A 425 33.50 2.86 8.31
C ASN A 425 32.20 3.02 7.52
N SER A 426 31.58 1.91 7.10
CA SER A 426 30.26 1.91 6.46
C SER A 426 29.16 2.46 7.39
N PHE A 427 29.12 2.04 8.66
CA PHE A 427 28.17 2.58 9.63
C PHE A 427 28.33 4.10 9.76
N LYS A 428 29.57 4.60 9.88
CA LYS A 428 29.87 6.05 9.96
C LYS A 428 29.46 6.85 8.71
N THR A 429 29.45 6.28 7.50
CA THR A 429 28.97 7.01 6.30
C THR A 429 27.47 7.27 6.36
N HIS A 430 26.70 6.43 7.07
CA HIS A 430 25.24 6.55 7.22
C HIS A 430 24.80 7.23 8.52
N THR A 431 25.65 7.33 9.55
CA THR A 431 25.33 8.01 10.84
C THR A 431 25.89 9.44 10.95
N LYS A 432 25.92 10.21 9.85
CA LYS A 432 26.53 11.56 9.82
C LYS A 432 25.81 12.59 10.71
N GLU A 433 24.48 12.50 10.81
CA GLU A 433 23.66 13.42 11.59
C GLU A 433 23.86 13.24 13.10
N ARG A 434 23.97 11.98 13.55
CA ARG A 434 24.16 11.62 14.95
C ARG A 434 25.07 10.42 15.06
N THR A 435 26.28 10.68 15.52
CA THR A 435 27.31 9.70 15.85
C THR A 435 26.75 8.54 16.68
N GLY A 436 26.96 7.31 16.22
CA GLY A 436 26.56 6.08 16.93
C GLY A 436 25.13 5.60 16.68
N ILE A 437 24.32 6.34 15.90
CA ILE A 437 22.90 6.06 15.72
C ILE A 437 22.54 5.97 14.23
N LEU A 438 22.18 4.76 13.79
CA LEU A 438 21.67 4.50 12.44
C LEU A 438 20.15 4.54 12.48
N LYS A 439 19.53 5.44 11.71
CA LYS A 439 18.07 5.42 11.49
C LYS A 439 17.70 4.18 10.69
N ALA A 440 16.60 3.51 11.02
CA ALA A 440 16.23 2.24 10.38
C ALA A 440 16.08 2.36 8.85
N GLU A 441 15.62 3.51 8.35
CA GLU A 441 15.47 3.82 6.92
C GLU A 441 16.80 3.82 6.14
N ARG A 442 17.95 3.81 6.84
CA ARG A 442 19.30 3.69 6.26
C ARG A 442 19.84 2.27 6.25
N LEU A 443 19.15 1.31 6.88
CA LEU A 443 19.69 -0.05 7.08
C LEU A 443 19.95 -0.75 5.74
N ARG A 444 19.07 -0.58 4.74
CA ARG A 444 19.27 -1.15 3.39
C ARG A 444 20.53 -0.57 2.73
N ASP A 445 20.61 0.75 2.61
CA ASP A 445 21.75 1.47 2.01
C ASP A 445 23.07 1.09 2.72
N ALA A 446 23.05 0.93 4.05
CA ALA A 446 24.23 0.54 4.85
C ALA A 446 24.64 -0.93 4.66
N LEU A 447 23.68 -1.86 4.52
CA LEU A 447 23.97 -3.27 4.24
C LEU A 447 24.49 -3.48 2.81
N GLU A 448 24.00 -2.70 1.84
CA GLU A 448 24.53 -2.67 0.46
C GLU A 448 25.97 -2.15 0.43
N ASP A 449 26.27 -1.11 1.23
CA ASP A 449 27.64 -0.60 1.43
C ASP A 449 28.59 -1.62 2.05
N VAL A 450 28.09 -2.60 2.81
CA VAL A 450 28.89 -3.74 3.32
C VAL A 450 28.97 -4.87 2.27
N GLY A 451 27.88 -5.14 1.56
CA GLY A 451 27.86 -6.07 0.41
C GLY A 451 26.60 -6.89 0.23
N PHE A 452 25.55 -6.69 1.02
CA PHE A 452 24.28 -7.39 0.89
C PHE A 452 23.28 -6.55 0.10
N GLN A 453 22.89 -7.04 -1.06
CA GLN A 453 21.66 -6.61 -1.72
C GLN A 453 20.53 -7.49 -1.17
N LEU A 454 19.43 -6.92 -0.69
CA LEU A 454 18.37 -7.63 0.03
C LEU A 454 16.99 -7.23 -0.48
N SER A 455 16.05 -8.18 -0.49
CA SER A 455 14.64 -7.89 -0.76
C SER A 455 14.01 -7.11 0.40
N THR A 456 12.88 -6.47 0.11
CA THR A 456 12.10 -5.70 1.08
C THR A 456 11.58 -6.57 2.22
N GLU A 457 11.24 -7.83 1.95
CA GLU A 457 10.85 -8.82 2.96
C GLU A 457 12.00 -9.12 3.95
N VAL A 458 13.21 -9.36 3.45
CA VAL A 458 14.38 -9.62 4.31
C VAL A 458 14.73 -8.37 5.15
N VAL A 459 14.70 -7.17 4.54
CA VAL A 459 14.93 -5.92 5.29
C VAL A 459 13.84 -5.72 6.36
N SER A 460 12.59 -6.08 6.08
CA SER A 460 11.50 -6.01 7.07
C SER A 460 11.76 -6.88 8.30
N ILE A 461 12.23 -8.11 8.11
CA ILE A 461 12.61 -9.02 9.20
C ILE A 461 13.81 -8.46 10.00
N LEU A 462 14.81 -7.89 9.32
CA LEU A 462 15.97 -7.27 9.99
C LEU A 462 15.56 -6.04 10.81
N VAL A 463 14.71 -5.16 10.27
CA VAL A 463 14.17 -4.01 11.01
C VAL A 463 13.36 -4.50 12.21
N LEU A 464 12.50 -5.52 12.06
CA LEU A 464 11.75 -6.11 13.18
C LEU A 464 12.65 -6.70 14.27
N ARG A 465 13.77 -7.35 13.91
CA ARG A 465 14.69 -8.00 14.87
C ARG A 465 15.62 -7.01 15.59
N TYR A 466 16.02 -5.91 14.93
CA TYR A 466 17.12 -5.05 15.41
C TYR A 466 16.74 -3.58 15.68
N MET A 467 15.61 -3.09 15.17
CA MET A 467 15.19 -1.70 15.40
C MET A 467 14.75 -1.51 16.85
N ARG A 468 15.32 -0.52 17.52
CA ARG A 468 14.94 -0.12 18.88
C ARG A 468 13.65 0.70 18.85
N LYS A 469 13.00 0.87 20.01
CA LYS A 469 11.75 1.63 20.17
C LYS A 469 11.80 3.07 19.61
N ASP A 470 12.99 3.68 19.54
CA ASP A 470 13.20 5.02 18.97
C ASP A 470 13.24 5.06 17.42
N GLY A 471 13.18 3.90 16.74
CA GLY A 471 13.30 3.77 15.29
C GLY A 471 14.74 3.65 14.80
N THR A 472 15.69 3.30 15.68
CA THR A 472 17.12 3.33 15.36
C THR A 472 17.86 2.06 15.77
N LEU A 473 19.05 1.88 15.20
CA LEU A 473 20.01 0.83 15.49
C LEU A 473 21.32 1.46 16.04
N ARG A 474 22.03 0.71 16.87
CA ARG A 474 23.43 0.98 17.27
C ARG A 474 24.37 0.09 16.45
N PHE A 475 25.67 0.29 16.61
CA PHE A 475 26.67 -0.43 15.82
C PHE A 475 26.65 -1.95 16.05
N GLY A 476 26.48 -2.41 17.30
CA GLY A 476 26.32 -3.84 17.60
C GLY A 476 25.10 -4.48 16.92
N ASP A 477 23.96 -3.78 16.87
CA ASP A 477 22.75 -4.26 16.19
C ASP A 477 23.02 -4.46 14.68
N PHE A 478 23.75 -3.53 14.06
CA PHE A 478 24.18 -3.61 12.65
C PHE A 478 25.21 -4.74 12.41
N VAL A 479 26.17 -4.92 13.31
CA VAL A 479 27.15 -6.02 13.25
C VAL A 479 26.47 -7.38 13.38
N SER A 480 25.50 -7.53 14.29
CA SER A 480 24.74 -8.78 14.43
C SER A 480 23.95 -9.12 13.17
N ALA A 481 23.32 -8.12 12.54
CA ALA A 481 22.64 -8.30 11.26
C ALA A 481 23.60 -8.82 10.17
N ILE A 482 24.80 -8.24 10.05
CA ILE A 482 25.83 -8.66 9.09
C ILE A 482 26.31 -10.09 9.37
N LEU A 483 26.50 -10.47 10.63
CA LEU A 483 26.96 -11.82 11.01
C LEU A 483 25.91 -12.88 10.66
N HIS A 484 24.65 -12.70 11.05
CA HIS A 484 23.58 -13.64 10.71
C HIS A 484 23.36 -13.75 9.19
N LEU A 485 23.36 -12.62 8.46
CA LEU A 485 23.30 -12.65 7.00
C LEU A 485 24.49 -13.42 6.41
N SER A 486 25.70 -13.17 6.90
CA SER A 486 26.91 -13.85 6.43
C SER A 486 26.83 -15.38 6.63
N VAL A 487 26.30 -15.84 7.77
CA VAL A 487 26.08 -17.27 8.03
C VAL A 487 24.99 -17.83 7.11
N ALA A 488 23.86 -17.13 6.95
CA ALA A 488 22.74 -17.57 6.11
C ALA A 488 23.15 -17.72 4.62
N PHE A 489 23.82 -16.70 4.05
CA PHE A 489 24.34 -16.76 2.68
C PHE A 489 25.36 -17.89 2.50
N ASN A 490 26.31 -18.06 3.42
CA ASN A 490 27.33 -19.11 3.38
C ASN A 490 26.73 -20.53 3.46
N ILE A 491 25.69 -20.73 4.28
CA ILE A 491 24.92 -22.00 4.33
C ILE A 491 24.23 -22.27 2.99
N PHE A 492 23.62 -21.25 2.39
CA PHE A 492 22.90 -21.37 1.11
C PHE A 492 23.88 -21.68 -0.03
N GLU A 493 24.93 -20.87 -0.22
CA GLU A 493 25.93 -21.03 -1.28
C GLU A 493 26.63 -22.40 -1.22
N LYS A 494 26.95 -22.90 -0.03
CA LYS A 494 27.51 -24.25 0.15
C LYS A 494 26.56 -25.38 -0.27
N ARG A 495 25.25 -25.12 -0.26
CA ARG A 495 24.20 -26.09 -0.66
C ARG A 495 23.69 -25.90 -2.08
N ASP A 496 23.98 -24.76 -2.71
CA ASP A 496 23.67 -24.47 -4.12
C ASP A 496 24.94 -24.17 -4.95
N PRO A 497 25.88 -25.13 -5.08
CA PRO A 497 27.12 -24.94 -5.84
C PRO A 497 26.88 -24.77 -7.35
N LEU A 498 25.66 -25.01 -7.83
CA LEU A 498 25.23 -24.84 -9.22
C LEU A 498 24.42 -23.56 -9.47
N GLN A 499 24.17 -22.75 -8.43
CA GLN A 499 23.42 -21.49 -8.50
C GLN A 499 22.02 -21.62 -9.11
N ASN A 500 21.29 -22.68 -8.75
CA ASN A 500 19.90 -22.90 -9.17
C ASN A 500 18.89 -21.97 -8.47
N GLY A 501 19.29 -21.27 -7.41
CA GLY A 501 18.43 -20.41 -6.60
C GLY A 501 17.53 -21.18 -5.62
N ALA A 502 17.79 -22.47 -5.38
CA ALA A 502 17.01 -23.30 -4.47
C ALA A 502 17.86 -24.40 -3.82
N VAL A 503 17.69 -24.58 -2.51
CA VAL A 503 18.37 -25.60 -1.70
C VAL A 503 17.36 -26.55 -1.05
N LYS A 504 17.80 -27.77 -0.74
CA LYS A 504 17.00 -28.76 0.00
C LYS A 504 17.62 -29.04 1.37
N PHE A 505 16.75 -29.19 2.36
CA PHE A 505 17.10 -29.55 3.73
C PHE A 505 16.22 -30.73 4.18
N SER A 506 16.80 -31.69 4.88
CA SER A 506 16.03 -32.50 5.84
C SER A 506 15.66 -31.67 7.07
N MET A 507 14.69 -32.12 7.87
CA MET A 507 14.26 -31.39 9.08
C MET A 507 15.41 -31.11 10.05
N GLY A 508 16.31 -32.07 10.27
CA GLY A 508 17.45 -31.89 11.16
C GLY A 508 18.47 -30.86 10.65
N GLU A 509 18.70 -30.82 9.33
CA GLU A 509 19.57 -29.82 8.72
C GLU A 509 18.92 -28.43 8.72
N TRP A 510 17.60 -28.34 8.47
CA TRP A 510 16.85 -27.10 8.56
C TRP A 510 16.92 -26.51 9.96
N LEU A 511 16.64 -27.31 11.01
CA LEU A 511 16.74 -26.87 12.40
C LEU A 511 18.17 -26.43 12.75
N LYS A 512 19.19 -27.19 12.33
CA LYS A 512 20.60 -26.81 12.53
C LYS A 512 20.93 -25.47 11.86
N SER A 513 20.50 -25.27 10.61
CA SER A 513 20.75 -24.01 9.89
C SER A 513 19.99 -22.84 10.48
N ALA A 514 18.71 -23.00 10.81
CA ALA A 514 17.87 -21.96 11.39
C ALA A 514 18.37 -21.49 12.78
N LEU A 515 18.90 -22.41 13.61
CA LEU A 515 19.46 -22.07 14.93
C LEU A 515 20.87 -21.44 14.89
N MET A 516 21.52 -21.40 13.73
CA MET A 516 22.79 -20.68 13.52
C MET A 516 22.59 -19.27 12.92
N CYS A 517 21.34 -18.83 12.68
CA CYS A 517 20.97 -17.61 11.94
C CYS A 517 20.09 -16.59 12.72
#